data_AF-A0A419H0R8-F1
#
_entry.id   AF-A0A419H0R8-F1
#
_cell.length_a   1.000
_cell.length_b   1.000
_cell.length_c   1.000
_cell.angle_alpha   90.00
_cell.angle_beta   90.00
_cell.angle_gamma   90.00
#
_symmetry.space_group_name_H-M   'P 1'
#
loop_
_entity.id
_entity.type
_entity.pdbx_description
1 polymer ?
#
loop_
_entity_poly.entity_id
_entity_poly.type
_entity_poly.pdbx_seq_one_letter_code
_entity_poly.pdbx_strand_id
1 'polypeptide(L)' 'CVPIALEKENAVEDFRKLIGATDPTKAAEGTIRKLYAESIQENIVHGSDSDENAAKEISHFFTRKELLEINGWK' A
#
# COMPACT_ATOMS: atom_id res chain seq x y z
N CYS A 1 14.16 -1.24 0.62
CA CYS A 1 12.78 -0.72 0.71
C CYS A 1 12.48 -0.37 2.17
N VAL A 2 11.38 0.35 2.42
CA VAL A 2 10.89 0.64 3.77
C VAL A 2 9.48 0.03 3.86
N PRO A 3 9.31 -1.19 4.41
CA PRO A 3 8.00 -1.78 4.56
C PRO A 3 7.22 -1.04 5.65
N ILE A 4 5.91 -0.86 5.45
CA ILE A 4 5.00 -0.24 6.41
C ILE A 4 3.70 -1.06 6.40
N ALA A 5 3.25 -1.49 7.57
CA ALA A 5 1.91 -2.05 7.75
C ALA A 5 0.95 -0.94 8.20
N LEU A 6 -0.13 -0.74 7.45
CA LEU A 6 -1.16 0.27 7.73
C LEU A 6 -2.45 -0.44 8.12
N GLU A 7 -3.16 0.11 9.09
CA GLU A 7 -4.43 -0.41 9.57
C GLU A 7 -5.52 0.63 9.37
N LYS A 8 -6.63 0.20 8.77
CA LYS A 8 -7.85 0.98 8.62
C LYS A 8 -9.01 0.13 8.06
N GLU A 9 -10.26 0.56 8.23
CA GLU A 9 -11.39 0.02 7.46
C GLU A 9 -11.21 0.28 5.94
N ASN A 10 -11.32 -0.76 5.12
CA ASN A 10 -11.02 -0.71 3.67
C ASN A 10 -9.57 -0.25 3.35
N ALA A 11 -8.59 -0.59 4.21
CA ALA A 11 -7.20 -0.15 4.07
C ALA A 11 -6.59 -0.45 2.69
N VAL A 12 -6.73 -1.69 2.22
CA VAL A 12 -6.13 -2.10 0.94
C VAL A 12 -6.71 -1.31 -0.22
N GLU A 13 -8.03 -1.32 -0.37
CA GLU A 13 -8.71 -0.65 -1.49
C GLU A 13 -8.40 0.84 -1.52
N ASP A 14 -8.50 1.52 -0.38
CA ASP A 14 -8.28 2.96 -0.33
C ASP A 14 -6.81 3.33 -0.46
N PHE A 15 -5.89 2.51 0.03
CA PHE A 15 -4.47 2.74 -0.22
C PHE A 15 -4.16 2.56 -1.72
N ARG A 16 -4.77 1.58 -2.39
CA ARG A 16 -4.68 1.41 -3.85
C ARG A 16 -5.22 2.61 -4.62
N LYS A 17 -6.33 3.20 -4.18
CA LYS A 17 -6.87 4.46 -4.73
C LYS A 17 -5.90 5.62 -4.53
N LEU A 18 -5.33 5.75 -3.33
CA LEU A 18 -4.37 6.81 -2.99
C LEU A 18 -3.09 6.74 -3.83
N ILE A 19 -2.49 5.55 -3.98
CA ILE A 19 -1.23 5.42 -4.72
C ILE A 19 -1.42 5.51 -6.24
N GLY A 20 -2.60 5.18 -6.75
CA GLY A 20 -2.93 5.26 -8.17
C GLY A 20 -2.51 4.04 -9.00
N ALA A 21 -2.86 4.05 -10.29
CA ALA A 21 -2.59 2.95 -11.23
C ALA A 21 -1.08 2.64 -11.32
N THR A 22 -0.73 1.37 -11.58
CA THR A 22 0.68 0.92 -11.68
C THR A 22 1.48 1.68 -12.73
N ASP A 23 0.82 2.04 -13.83
CA ASP A 23 1.35 2.89 -14.88
C ASP A 23 1.00 4.36 -14.58
N PRO A 24 1.98 5.22 -14.28
CA PRO A 24 1.72 6.60 -13.88
C PRO A 24 1.05 7.43 -14.99
N THR A 25 1.18 7.03 -16.27
CA THR A 25 0.48 7.69 -17.38
C THR A 25 -1.03 7.48 -17.32
N LYS A 26 -1.47 6.39 -16.66
CA LYS A 26 -2.88 6.02 -16.47
C LYS A 26 -3.39 6.33 -15.06
N ALA A 27 -2.52 6.82 -14.17
CA ALA A 27 -2.91 7.17 -12.81
C ALA A 27 -3.70 8.48 -12.79
N ALA A 28 -4.72 8.55 -11.93
CA ALA A 28 -5.55 9.74 -11.79
C ALA A 28 -4.76 10.92 -11.20
N GLU A 29 -5.15 12.14 -11.55
CA GLU A 29 -4.57 13.37 -10.98
C GLU A 29 -4.63 13.37 -9.45
N GLY A 30 -3.55 13.83 -8.82
CA GLY A 30 -3.42 13.87 -7.35
C GLY A 30 -3.03 12.55 -6.68
N THR A 31 -2.95 11.44 -7.39
CA THR A 31 -2.42 10.17 -6.83
C THR A 31 -0.90 10.20 -6.72
N ILE A 32 -0.34 9.42 -5.78
CA ILE A 32 1.10 9.43 -5.50
C ILE A 32 1.92 9.09 -6.75
N ARG A 33 1.55 8.06 -7.50
CA ARG A 33 2.26 7.68 -8.75
C ARG A 33 2.12 8.73 -9.84
N LYS A 34 0.96 9.40 -9.96
CA LYS A 34 0.81 10.48 -10.94
C LYS A 34 1.72 11.67 -10.65
N LEU A 35 1.90 11.98 -9.37
CA LEU A 35 2.68 13.14 -8.92
C LEU A 35 4.19 12.91 -8.95
N TYR A 36 4.65 11.68 -8.68
CA TYR A 36 6.07 11.45 -8.37
C TYR A 36 6.72 10.25 -9.05
N ALA A 37 5.99 9.39 -9.79
CA ALA A 37 6.62 8.26 -10.48
C ALA A 37 7.13 8.63 -11.88
N GLU A 38 8.26 8.02 -12.27
CA GLU A 38 8.89 8.26 -13.57
C GLU A 38 8.40 7.27 -14.64
N SER A 39 8.18 6.01 -14.27
CA SER A 39 7.81 4.94 -15.21
C SER A 39 7.06 3.79 -14.52
N ILE A 40 6.63 2.78 -15.29
CA ILE A 40 6.02 1.55 -14.74
C ILE A 40 7.00 0.81 -13.82
N GLN A 41 8.29 0.80 -14.17
CA GLN A 41 9.34 0.10 -13.43
C GLN A 41 9.80 0.90 -12.20
N GLU A 42 9.68 2.23 -12.27
CA GLU A 42 10.08 3.17 -11.21
C GLU A 42 8.84 3.90 -10.67
N ASN A 43 7.85 3.11 -10.22
CA ASN A 43 6.55 3.61 -9.76
C ASN A 43 6.45 3.86 -8.25
N ILE A 44 7.59 4.10 -7.61
CA ILE A 44 7.85 4.69 -6.27
C ILE A 44 7.26 4.00 -5.03
N VAL A 45 6.14 3.30 -5.14
CA VAL A 45 5.40 2.75 -4.00
C VAL A 45 4.72 1.44 -4.38
N HIS A 46 4.84 0.46 -3.50
CA HIS A 46 4.10 -0.80 -3.55
C HIS A 46 2.87 -0.73 -2.64
N GLY A 47 1.82 -1.44 -3.01
CA GLY A 47 0.65 -1.66 -2.16
C GLY A 47 -0.04 -2.94 -2.59
N SER A 48 -0.33 -3.81 -1.61
CA SER A 48 -1.02 -5.08 -1.81
C SER A 48 -2.31 -4.90 -2.60
N ASP A 49 -2.67 -5.87 -3.44
CA ASP A 49 -3.81 -5.78 -4.36
C ASP A 49 -5.11 -6.38 -3.81
N SER A 50 -5.05 -7.07 -2.68
CA SER A 50 -6.16 -7.75 -2.02
C SER A 50 -5.85 -7.97 -0.54
N ASP A 51 -6.87 -8.16 0.29
CA ASP A 51 -6.70 -8.44 1.72
C ASP A 51 -5.93 -9.75 1.97
N GLU A 52 -6.15 -10.75 1.11
CA GLU A 52 -5.44 -12.02 1.18
C GLU A 52 -3.94 -11.84 0.92
N ASN A 53 -3.58 -11.07 -0.12
CA ASN A 53 -2.17 -10.79 -0.41
C ASN A 53 -1.56 -9.85 0.62
N ALA A 54 -2.31 -8.89 1.16
CA ALA A 54 -1.86 -8.05 2.26
C ALA A 54 -1.46 -8.89 3.47
N ALA A 55 -2.28 -9.86 3.89
CA ALA A 55 -1.96 -10.75 5.01
C ALA A 55 -0.67 -11.56 4.76
N LYS A 56 -0.47 -12.05 3.52
CA LYS A 56 0.74 -12.79 3.13
C LYS A 56 1.98 -11.89 3.13
N GLU A 57 1.89 -10.71 2.55
CA GLU A 57 2.99 -9.74 2.49
C GLU A 57 3.36 -9.21 3.88
N ILE A 58 2.38 -8.88 4.72
CA ILE A 58 2.62 -8.47 6.12
C ILE A 58 3.35 -9.58 6.86
N SER A 59 2.92 -10.83 6.73
CA SER A 59 3.57 -11.98 7.38
C SER A 59 4.98 -12.27 6.83
N HIS A 60 5.26 -11.83 5.60
CA HIS A 60 6.59 -11.94 4.99
C HIS A 60 7.56 -10.88 5.53
N PHE A 61 7.09 -9.63 5.69
CA PHE A 61 7.94 -8.52 6.12
C PHE A 61 8.02 -8.34 7.64
N PHE A 62 7.00 -8.76 8.39
CA PHE A 62 6.90 -8.52 9.83
C PHE A 62 6.55 -9.80 10.57
N THR A 63 7.24 -10.04 11.66
CA THR A 63 6.77 -10.95 12.71
C THR A 63 5.61 -10.30 13.47
N ARG A 64 4.76 -11.12 14.08
CA ARG A 64 3.63 -10.61 14.88
C ARG A 64 4.07 -9.64 16.01
N LYS A 65 5.29 -9.78 16.53
CA LYS A 65 5.82 -8.92 17.60
C LYS A 65 6.22 -7.52 17.14
N GLU A 66 6.46 -7.34 15.84
CA GLU A 66 6.82 -6.04 15.25
C GLU A 66 5.58 -5.21 14.91
N LEU A 67 4.42 -5.86 14.81
CA LEU A 67 3.14 -5.20 14.58
C LEU A 67 2.64 -4.58 15.89
N LEU A 68 2.30 -3.30 15.83
CA LEU A 68 1.65 -2.60 16.93
C LEU A 68 0.19 -3.06 16.99
N GLU A 69 -0.26 -3.55 18.15
CA GLU A 69 -1.69 -3.73 18.40
C GLU A 69 -2.28 -2.38 18.84
N ILE A 70 -2.97 -1.69 17.93
CA ILE A 70 -3.64 -0.42 18.24
C ILE A 70 -5.01 -0.73 18.85
N ASN A 71 -5.07 -0.85 20.17
CA ASN A 71 -6.32 -1.02 20.91
C ASN A 71 -7.22 0.22 20.71
N GLY A 72 -8.25 0.12 19.87
CA GLY A 72 -9.24 1.18 19.71
C GLY A 72 -9.93 1.27 18.35
N TRP A 73 -9.39 0.61 17.32
CA TRP A 73 -10.10 0.36 16.07
C TRP A 73 -10.83 -0.98 16.23
N LYS A 74 -12.12 -0.92 16.55
CA LYS A 74 -13.06 -2.05 16.48
C LYS A 74 -14.13 -1.72 15.46
#